data_AF-A0A6L7MD34-F1
#
_entry.id   AF-A0A6L7MD34-F1
#
_cell.length_a   1.000
_cell.length_b   1.000
_cell.length_c   1.000
_cell.angle_alpha   90.00
_cell.angle_beta   90.00
_cell.angle_gamma   90.00
#
_symmetry.space_group_name_H-M   'P 1'
#
loop_
_entity.id
_entity.type
_entity.pdbx_description
1 polymer ?
#
loop_
_entity_poly.entity_id
_entity_poly.type
_entity_poly.pdbx_seq_one_letter_code
_entity_poly.pdbx_strand_id
1 'polypeptide(L)' 'MYLENDTSTLEFGASLAHLSHPPLVIYLRGDLGTGKTTFARGFIRALGHSGRVKSPTFSLQESYVLEQATLFHFDLYR' A
#
# COMPACT_ATOMS: atom_id res chain seq x y z
N MET A 1 5.68 -14.36 6.41
CA MET A 1 4.80 -14.86 5.33
C MET A 1 5.55 -14.74 4.03
N TYR A 2 5.56 -15.78 3.21
CA TYR A 2 6.17 -15.77 1.88
C TYR A 2 5.05 -15.81 0.83
N LEU A 3 5.11 -14.94 -0.16
CA LEU A 3 4.21 -14.91 -1.30
C LEU A 3 5.05 -15.11 -2.55
N GLU A 4 4.62 -15.99 -3.45
CA GLU A 4 5.45 -16.50 -4.54
C GLU A 4 5.79 -15.44 -5.60
N ASN A 5 4.92 -14.44 -5.77
CA ASN A 5 5.07 -13.44 -6.82
C ASN A 5 4.38 -12.10 -6.48
N ASP A 6 4.60 -11.10 -7.34
CA ASP A 6 4.03 -9.76 -7.21
C ASP A 6 2.50 -9.77 -7.29
N THR A 7 1.90 -10.62 -8.12
CA THR A 7 0.44 -10.74 -8.25
C THR A 7 -0.19 -11.18 -6.93
N SER A 8 0.36 -12.22 -6.29
CA SER A 8 -0.10 -12.67 -4.96
C SER A 8 0.05 -11.59 -3.90
N THR A 9 1.09 -10.75 -4.00
CA THR A 9 1.30 -9.61 -3.09
C THR A 9 0.26 -8.50 -3.32
N LEU A 10 -0.13 -8.24 -4.58
CA LEU A 10 -1.19 -7.30 -4.92
C LEU A 10 -2.54 -7.78 -4.41
N GLU A 11 -2.87 -9.06 -4.65
CA GLU A 11 -4.11 -9.70 -4.19
C GLU A 11 -4.21 -9.70 -2.67
N PHE A 12 -3.12 -10.03 -1.98
CA PHE A 12 -3.08 -9.97 -0.52
C PHE A 12 -3.34 -8.56 0.01
N GLY A 13 -2.72 -7.53 -0.59
CA GLY A 13 -3.00 -6.13 -0.24
C GLY A 13 -4.47 -5.75 -0.48
N ALA A 14 -5.05 -6.21 -1.59
CA ALA A 14 -6.46 -5.97 -1.90
C ALA A 14 -7.41 -6.66 -0.92
N SER A 15 -7.15 -7.92 -0.57
CA SER A 15 -7.96 -8.65 0.42
C SER A 15 -7.90 -7.98 1.78
N LEU A 16 -6.72 -7.52 2.23
CA LEU A 16 -6.61 -6.82 3.51
C LEU A 16 -7.35 -5.48 3.51
N ALA A 17 -7.34 -4.76 2.39
CA ALA A 17 -8.06 -3.49 2.25
C ALA A 17 -9.57 -3.65 2.50
N HIS A 18 -10.21 -4.69 1.95
CA HIS A 18 -11.64 -4.94 2.16
C HIS A 18 -12.00 -5.31 3.60
N LEU A 19 -11.03 -5.78 4.39
CA LEU A 19 -11.21 -6.11 5.82
C LEU A 19 -10.81 -4.94 6.74
N SER A 20 -10.31 -3.84 6.17
CA SER A 20 -9.77 -2.70 6.90
C SER A 20 -10.81 -1.59 7.02
N HIS A 21 -10.86 -0.95 8.18
CA HIS A 21 -11.67 0.24 8.41
C HIS A 21 -10.81 1.34 9.04
N PRO A 22 -10.98 2.61 8.63
CA PRO A 22 -10.30 3.72 9.29
C PRO A 22 -10.86 3.96 10.71
N PRO A 23 -10.04 4.48 11.65
CA PRO A 23 -8.61 4.74 11.50
C PRO A 23 -7.77 3.46 11.60
N LEU A 24 -6.76 3.34 10.74
CA LEU A 24 -5.83 2.21 10.73
C LEU A 24 -4.42 2.69 10.36
N VAL A 25 -3.41 2.11 11.00
CA VAL A 25 -2.01 2.31 10.66
C VAL A 25 -1.38 0.95 10.37
N ILE A 26 -0.77 0.80 9.19
CA ILE A 26 -0.08 -0.43 8.76
C ILE A 26 1.41 -0.13 8.63
N TYR A 27 2.24 -0.88 9.33
CA TYR A 27 3.69 -0.83 9.17
C TYR A 27 4.16 -1.95 8.24
N LEU A 28 4.80 -1.58 7.14
CA LEU A 28 5.43 -2.52 6.21
C LEU A 28 6.94 -2.57 6.48
N ARG A 29 7.43 -3.73 6.93
CA ARG A 29 8.85 -3.94 7.26
C ARG A 29 9.47 -4.95 6.31
N GLY A 30 10.71 -4.69 5.91
CA GLY A 30 11.51 -5.57 5.07
C GLY A 30 12.52 -4.78 4.23
N ASP A 31 13.51 -5.48 3.70
CA ASP A 31 14.60 -4.92 2.91
C ASP A 31 14.16 -4.32 1.57
N LEU A 32 15.09 -3.66 0.87
CA LEU A 32 14.83 -3.17 -0.48
C LEU A 32 14.42 -4.35 -1.39
N GLY A 33 13.34 -4.17 -2.15
CA GLY A 33 12.85 -5.20 -3.07
C GLY A 33 11.92 -6.25 -2.45
N THR A 34 11.60 -6.20 -1.15
CA THR A 34 10.69 -7.19 -0.50
C THR A 34 9.20 -7.04 -0.83
N GLY A 35 8.84 -6.21 -1.81
CA GLY A 35 7.43 -6.07 -2.24
C GLY A 35 6.56 -5.10 -1.44
N LYS A 36 7.11 -4.28 -0.53
CA LYS A 36 6.36 -3.28 0.26
C LYS A 36 5.49 -2.35 -0.62
N THR A 37 6.08 -1.77 -1.67
CA THR A 37 5.38 -0.90 -2.61
C THR A 37 4.36 -1.67 -3.46
N THR A 38 4.62 -2.95 -3.76
CA THR A 38 3.68 -3.85 -4.45
C THR A 38 2.44 -4.08 -3.59
N PHE A 39 2.63 -4.40 -2.30
CA PHE A 39 1.54 -4.51 -1.34
C PHE A 39 0.72 -3.21 -1.23
N ALA A 40 1.39 -2.06 -1.02
CA ALA A 40 0.73 -0.77 -0.89
C ALA A 40 -0.13 -0.44 -2.12
N ARG A 41 0.35 -0.77 -3.32
CA ARG A 41 -0.40 -0.60 -4.57
C ARG A 41 -1.67 -1.45 -4.62
N GLY A 42 -1.61 -2.71 -4.21
CA GLY A 42 -2.78 -3.59 -4.14
C GLY A 42 -3.82 -3.04 -3.17
N PHE A 43 -3.36 -2.66 -1.98
CA PHE A 43 -4.20 -2.09 -0.91
C PHE A 43 -4.90 -0.79 -1.37
N ILE A 44 -4.14 0.19 -1.87
CA ILE A 44 -4.65 1.51 -2.28
C ILE A 44 -5.64 1.41 -3.45
N ARG A 45 -5.38 0.53 -4.43
CA ARG A 45 -6.29 0.31 -5.56
C ARG A 45 -7.60 -0.34 -5.15
N ALA A 46 -7.56 -1.32 -4.24
CA ALA A 46 -8.76 -1.96 -3.73
C ALA A 46 -9.68 -1.01 -2.96
N LEU A 47 -9.12 0.05 -2.37
CA LEU A 47 -9.90 1.14 -1.76
C LEU A 47 -10.46 2.17 -2.76
N GLY A 48 -10.31 1.94 -4.07
CA GLY A 48 -10.94 2.75 -5.12
C GLY A 48 -10.02 3.75 -5.84
N HIS A 49 -8.72 3.81 -5.53
CA HIS A 49 -7.81 4.70 -6.27
C HIS A 49 -7.44 4.13 -7.64
N SER A 50 -7.76 4.85 -8.72
CA SER A 50 -7.49 4.45 -10.11
C SER A 50 -6.17 5.00 -10.69
N GLY A 51 -5.51 5.92 -9.98
CA GLY A 51 -4.28 6.57 -10.43
C GLY A 51 -3.01 5.75 -10.21
N ARG A 52 -1.87 6.39 -10.47
CA ARG A 52 -0.55 5.77 -10.35
C ARG A 52 -0.08 5.75 -8.89
N VAL A 53 0.14 4.55 -8.34
CA VAL A 53 0.72 4.38 -6.99
C VAL A 53 2.23 4.19 -7.07
N LYS A 54 2.95 5.28 -6.80
CA LYS A 54 4.41 5.43 -6.59
C LYS A 54 4.89 4.84 -5.25
N SER A 55 6.18 4.47 -5.14
CA SER A 55 6.86 4.59 -3.84
C SER A 55 7.17 6.07 -3.63
N PRO A 56 6.80 6.68 -2.49
CA PRO A 56 7.10 8.07 -2.16
C PRO A 56 8.55 8.27 -1.70
N THR A 57 9.51 7.53 -2.25
CA THR A 57 10.91 7.52 -1.78
C THR A 57 11.57 8.92 -1.82
N PHE A 58 11.12 9.80 -2.71
CA PHE A 58 11.61 11.19 -2.80
C PHE A 58 10.67 12.22 -2.15
N SER A 59 9.36 11.99 -2.16
CA SER A 59 8.36 12.87 -1.56
C SER A 59 8.12 12.61 -0.07
N LEU A 60 8.68 11.52 0.49
CA LEU A 60 8.47 10.95 1.83
C LEU A 60 7.04 10.46 2.09
N GLN A 61 6.05 11.15 1.53
CA GLN A 61 4.63 10.90 1.65
C GLN A 61 3.95 11.05 0.29
N GLU A 62 2.99 10.17 0.00
CA GLU A 62 1.90 10.46 -0.93
C GLU A 62 0.54 10.30 -0.27
N SER A 63 -0.42 11.12 -0.71
CA SER A 63 -1.80 11.10 -0.19
C SER A 63 -2.78 10.68 -1.28
N TYR A 64 -3.71 9.81 -0.91
CA TYR A 64 -4.74 9.28 -1.81
C TYR A 64 -6.12 9.61 -1.22
N VAL A 65 -6.88 10.44 -1.93
CA VAL A 65 -8.27 10.76 -1.56
C VAL A 65 -9.15 9.59 -2.04
N LEU A 66 -9.80 8.93 -1.10
CA LEU A 66 -10.70 7.80 -1.32
C LEU A 66 -12.11 8.21 -0.89
N GLU A 67 -13.12 7.40 -1.22
CA GLU A 67 -14.52 7.72 -0.92
C GLU A 67 -14.79 7.94 0.58
N GLN A 68 -14.19 7.11 1.44
CA GLN A 68 -14.48 7.09 2.87
C GLN A 68 -13.36 7.69 3.74
N ALA A 69 -12.17 7.94 3.19
CA ALA A 69 -11.02 8.42 3.94
C ALA A 69 -9.90 8.98 3.03
N THR A 70 -8.94 9.66 3.63
CA THR A 70 -7.64 9.94 3.00
C THR A 70 -6.62 8.92 3.49
N LEU A 71 -5.96 8.23 2.57
CA LEU A 71 -4.86 7.31 2.87
C LEU A 71 -3.53 8.02 2.66
N PHE A 72 -2.66 7.95 3.67
CA PHE A 72 -1.30 8.46 3.61
C PHE A 72 -0.31 7.29 3.48
N HIS A 73 0.45 7.27 2.39
CA HIS A 73 1.51 6.30 2.14
C HIS A 73 2.85 6.94 2.43
N PHE A 74 3.60 6.37 3.37
CA PHE A 74 4.93 6.85 3.75
C PHE A 74 6.00 5.84 3.35
N ASP A 75 7.13 6.33 2.89
CA ASP A 75 8.34 5.55 2.63
C ASP A 75 9.50 6.20 3.40
N LEU A 76 9.79 5.63 4.56
CA LEU A 76 10.75 6.15 5.54
C LEU A 76 12.11 5.46 5.43
N TYR A 77 12.48 4.96 4.25
CA TYR A 77 13.79 4.33 4.03
C TYR A 77 14.99 5.31 4.16
N ARG A 78 14.74 6.58 4.50
CA ARG A 78 15.75 7.56 4.89
C ARG A 78 15.85 7.65 6.41
#